data_AF-A0A944N1V4-F1
#
_entry.id   AF-A0A944N1V4-F1
#
_cell.length_a   1.000
_cell.length_b   1.000
_cell.length_c   1.000
_cell.angle_alpha   90.00
_cell.angle_beta   90.00
_cell.angle_gamma   90.00
#
_symmetry.space_group_name_H-M   'P 1'
#
loop_
_entity.id
_entity.type
_entity.pdbx_description
1 polymer ?
#
loop_
_entity_poly.entity_id
_entity_poly.type
_entity_poly.pdbx_seq_one_letter_code
_entity_poly.pdbx_strand_id
1 'polypeptide(L)'
;MVELAQHEDTSDEGTEDENLILLLLSPDLRNRYMKILVNRLIKADVVVAIEETSYPEEKKDKYDWILNFPGDIPKGKTPDSNSSKLIFRVPGKAELEQDKLDSADSERLTKIIERYKEVQQSCSEREKNPKFVKLAVTDAVLRSRGEMILKYKELVTKLDEKISQVEKSYYLGIGYILSTAIEKITGVAVLDNLMKGLIYVMIVDDLDKRTQDGLVDIDFSRKVLSYMSTSDLSTKLLEFRKEHADDEFAKANISDFVFNAADFEKVDIVFFNSWKFTEDSFPIRVALRKKTIISKQEERKVKQKGETPAKIEKEEKALAKVKHKYKNVMREINKMEKFHFDDESAYEAQNNLRRRLLKDIKRRELHLKDLKRPVKAGGEEKIITFDLFEIFKSKQSFMERMADKANSLGFGSLLGMNEGEKHTSFEKLAEMARYSKDWIKASTQLNKITSQTTKLAEQLDQFVEKNELTGTAGSSVPAGAVKYQPLLDEHILDCLELAALSCEISNLAEAKGEQV
;
A
#
# COMPACT_ATOMS: atom_id res chain seq x y z
N MET A 1 30.04 -6.79 34.22
CA MET A 1 30.62 -6.53 35.54
C MET A 1 32.12 -6.44 35.40
N VAL A 2 32.64 -5.21 35.31
CA VAL A 2 33.96 -4.83 35.81
C VAL A 2 33.72 -3.46 36.42
N GLU A 3 33.87 -3.41 37.74
CA GLU A 3 33.64 -2.24 38.59
C GLU A 3 34.63 -1.12 38.23
N LEU A 4 34.11 0.10 38.07
CA LEU A 4 34.85 1.29 38.45
C LEU A 4 34.38 1.64 39.85
N ALA A 5 35.34 1.64 40.77
CA ALA A 5 35.16 1.74 42.20
C ALA A 5 34.33 2.97 42.59
N GLN A 6 33.33 2.70 43.44
CA GLN A 6 32.72 3.68 44.31
C GLN A 6 33.80 4.17 45.28
N HIS A 7 34.07 5.47 45.26
CA HIS A 7 34.53 6.17 46.45
C HIS A 7 33.27 6.50 47.27
N GLU A 8 32.97 5.67 48.28
CA GLU A 8 32.12 6.07 49.40
C GLU A 8 33.00 6.71 50.49
N ASP A 9 32.62 7.94 50.85
CA ASP A 9 32.77 8.65 52.11
C ASP A 9 33.98 8.39 53.00
N THR A 10 34.96 9.28 52.90
CA THR A 10 35.70 9.79 54.08
C THR A 10 35.96 11.29 53.96
N SER A 11 35.53 12.00 55.00
CA SER A 11 35.92 13.34 55.49
C SER A 11 35.58 14.59 54.66
N ASP A 12 34.75 15.43 55.29
CA ASP A 12 34.75 16.90 55.20
C ASP A 12 36.19 17.44 55.03
N GLU A 13 36.52 17.90 53.83
CA GLU A 13 37.45 18.99 53.57
C GLU A 13 37.19 19.42 52.11
N GLY A 14 36.75 20.67 51.93
CA GLY A 14 36.28 21.18 50.64
C GLY A 14 37.32 21.01 49.54
N THR A 15 36.94 20.32 48.48
CA THR A 15 37.60 20.41 47.18
C THR A 15 36.71 21.25 46.28
N GLU A 16 37.30 22.36 45.84
CA GLU A 16 36.82 23.43 44.97
C GLU A 16 35.75 23.00 43.94
N ASP A 17 34.78 23.89 43.67
CA ASP A 17 33.81 23.82 42.58
C ASP A 17 34.51 23.52 41.25
N GLU A 18 34.69 22.25 40.88
CA GLU A 18 35.19 21.87 39.56
C GLU A 18 34.07 22.10 38.56
N ASN A 19 34.20 23.09 37.68
CA ASN A 19 33.19 23.36 36.65
C ASN A 19 32.91 22.11 35.79
N LEU A 20 31.75 21.47 35.94
CA LEU A 20 31.46 20.15 35.37
C LEU A 20 30.85 20.25 33.96
N ILE A 21 31.39 19.47 33.02
CA ILE A 21 30.88 19.36 31.64
C ILE A 21 30.05 18.06 31.50
N LEU A 22 28.83 18.20 30.97
CA LEU A 22 27.94 17.10 30.58
C LEU A 22 27.78 17.03 29.07
N LEU A 23 28.03 15.86 28.48
CA LEU A 23 27.78 15.57 27.07
C LEU A 23 26.65 14.54 26.92
N LEU A 24 25.57 14.96 26.26
CA LEU A 24 24.39 14.15 25.99
C LEU A 24 24.44 13.58 24.56
N LEU A 25 24.39 12.25 24.47
CA LEU A 25 24.41 11.48 23.22
C LEU A 25 23.18 10.57 23.12
N SER A 26 22.72 10.27 21.91
CA SER A 26 21.72 9.21 21.74
C SER A 26 22.33 7.85 22.16
N PRO A 27 21.51 6.86 22.57
CA PRO A 27 22.01 5.57 23.06
C PRO A 27 23.00 4.89 22.09
N ASP A 28 22.71 4.94 20.79
CA ASP A 28 23.58 4.37 19.75
C ASP A 28 24.94 5.08 19.65
N LEU A 29 24.95 6.42 19.71
CA LEU A 29 26.17 7.21 19.64
C LEU A 29 27.00 7.08 20.91
N ARG A 30 26.35 7.02 22.07
CA ARG A 30 27.01 6.76 23.36
C ARG A 30 27.72 5.41 23.35
N ASN A 31 27.01 4.35 22.96
CA ASN A 31 27.57 3.01 22.87
C ASN A 31 28.75 2.94 21.90
N ARG A 32 28.69 3.70 20.80
CA ARG A 32 29.75 3.71 19.78
C ARG A 32 30.98 4.53 20.20
N TYR A 33 30.80 5.69 20.81
CA TYR A 33 31.87 6.68 20.94
C TYR A 33 32.39 6.90 22.36
N MET A 34 31.61 6.58 23.40
CA MET A 34 31.93 6.92 24.78
C MET A 34 33.36 6.50 25.18
N LYS A 35 33.74 5.24 24.95
CA LYS A 35 35.07 4.73 25.34
C LYS A 35 36.21 5.46 24.63
N ILE A 36 36.07 5.72 23.34
CA ILE A 36 37.12 6.37 22.53
C ILE A 36 37.23 7.84 22.92
N LEU A 37 36.10 8.53 23.07
CA LEU A 37 36.05 9.93 23.44
C LEU A 37 36.63 10.17 24.83
N VAL A 38 36.24 9.37 25.84
CA VAL A 38 36.83 9.44 27.19
C VAL A 38 38.35 9.28 27.15
N ASN A 39 38.86 8.31 26.38
CA ASN A 39 40.30 8.11 26.25
C ASN A 39 41.02 9.29 25.58
N ARG A 40 40.37 10.02 24.65
CA ARG A 40 40.93 11.23 24.03
C ARG A 40 40.97 12.38 25.03
N LEU A 41 39.89 12.59 25.77
CA LEU A 41 39.75 13.67 26.74
C LEU A 41 40.68 13.49 27.95
N ILE A 42 40.82 12.27 28.48
CA ILE A 42 41.76 11.98 29.56
C ILE A 42 43.21 12.28 29.15
N LYS A 43 43.59 12.00 27.89
CA LYS A 43 44.95 12.34 27.40
C LYS A 43 45.22 13.84 27.38
N ALA A 44 44.15 14.64 27.24
CA ALA A 44 44.19 16.09 27.32
C ALA A 44 43.93 16.63 28.74
N ASP A 45 43.85 15.77 29.75
CA ASP A 45 43.53 16.12 31.15
C ASP A 45 42.18 16.84 31.30
N VAL A 46 41.16 16.40 30.53
CA VAL A 46 39.78 16.91 30.57
C VAL A 46 38.82 15.83 31.03
N VAL A 47 37.93 16.17 31.97
CA VAL A 47 36.91 15.27 32.52
C VAL A 47 35.53 15.71 32.03
N VAL A 48 34.77 14.78 31.45
CA VAL A 48 33.42 15.02 30.92
C VAL A 48 32.51 13.86 31.30
N ALA A 49 31.35 14.17 31.86
CA ALA A 49 30.28 13.19 32.05
C ALA A 49 29.58 12.92 30.71
N ILE A 50 29.49 11.65 30.29
CA ILE A 50 28.83 11.27 29.02
C ILE A 50 27.60 10.42 29.31
N GLU A 51 26.43 11.02 29.09
CA GLU A 51 25.14 10.42 29.40
C GLU A 51 24.21 10.36 28.18
N GLU A 52 23.12 9.62 28.32
CA GLU A 52 22.11 9.51 27.26
C GLU A 52 21.25 10.78 27.18
N THR A 53 20.70 11.09 26.01
CA THR A 53 19.75 12.22 25.82
C THR A 53 18.51 12.16 26.71
N SER A 54 18.20 10.99 27.29
CA SER A 54 17.14 10.76 28.28
C SER A 54 17.52 11.16 29.71
N TYR A 55 18.72 11.71 29.93
CA TYR A 55 19.21 12.09 31.25
C TYR A 55 18.26 13.09 31.94
N PRO A 56 17.86 12.86 33.21
CA PRO A 56 16.85 13.67 33.90
C PRO A 56 17.23 15.15 33.99
N GLU A 57 16.28 16.05 33.71
CA GLU A 57 16.51 17.49 33.78
C GLU A 57 16.93 17.93 35.19
N GLU A 58 16.33 17.37 36.26
CA GLU A 58 16.64 17.77 37.63
C GLU A 58 18.08 17.43 38.04
N LYS A 59 18.77 16.59 37.28
CA LYS A 59 20.17 16.20 37.53
C LYS A 59 21.16 17.00 36.69
N LYS A 60 20.69 17.91 35.83
CA LYS A 60 21.55 18.72 34.95
C LYS A 60 22.03 20.00 35.62
N ASP A 61 21.33 20.47 36.66
CA ASP A 61 21.62 21.73 37.35
C ASP A 61 23.01 21.79 38.00
N LYS A 62 23.69 20.65 38.17
CA LYS A 62 25.06 20.56 38.71
C LYS A 62 26.17 20.71 37.68
N TYR A 63 25.84 20.93 36.41
CA TYR A 63 26.80 21.04 35.31
C TYR A 63 26.75 22.44 34.71
N ASP A 64 27.90 23.08 34.56
CA ASP A 64 28.02 24.42 33.98
C ASP A 64 27.85 24.40 32.47
N TRP A 65 28.26 23.28 31.84
CA TRP A 65 28.18 23.09 30.41
C TRP A 65 27.36 21.86 30.05
N ILE A 66 26.28 22.06 29.29
CA ILE A 66 25.44 20.98 28.77
C ILE A 66 25.59 20.92 27.25
N LEU A 67 26.43 20.01 26.81
CA LEU A 67 26.67 19.71 25.41
C LEU A 67 25.64 18.71 24.89
N ASN A 68 25.13 18.96 23.69
CA ASN A 68 24.26 18.02 22.98
C ASN A 68 24.83 17.71 21.60
N PHE A 69 24.70 16.47 21.13
CA PHE A 69 25.02 16.15 19.75
C PHE A 69 23.84 15.46 19.06
N PRO A 70 23.07 16.19 18.24
CA PRO A 70 21.91 15.62 17.56
C PRO A 70 22.32 14.60 16.50
N GLY A 71 23.52 14.77 15.91
CA GLY A 71 24.03 13.88 14.87
C GLY A 71 23.22 13.86 13.58
N ASP A 72 22.18 14.68 13.43
CA ASP A 72 21.24 14.66 12.30
C ASP A 72 20.93 16.06 11.77
N ILE A 73 20.39 16.10 10.55
CA ILE A 73 19.89 17.34 9.96
C ILE A 73 18.67 17.82 10.78
N PRO A 74 18.65 19.07 11.29
CA PRO A 74 17.53 19.58 12.06
C PRO A 74 16.20 19.49 11.31
N LYS A 75 15.12 19.13 12.03
CA LYS A 75 13.77 19.01 11.45
C LYS A 75 13.36 20.31 10.76
N GLY A 76 12.87 20.20 9.52
CA GLY A 76 12.39 21.33 8.71
C GLY A 76 13.47 22.08 7.90
N LYS A 77 14.74 21.65 7.96
CA LYS A 77 15.81 22.20 7.12
C LYS A 77 16.01 21.33 5.86
N THR A 78 16.21 21.98 4.72
CA THR A 78 16.55 21.30 3.46
C THR A 78 18.03 20.93 3.45
N PRO A 79 18.40 19.66 3.18
CA PRO A 79 19.78 19.25 3.04
C PRO A 79 20.46 19.99 1.88
N ASP A 80 21.51 20.74 2.19
CA ASP A 80 22.36 21.45 1.23
C ASP A 80 23.84 21.38 1.66
N SER A 81 24.74 21.99 0.88
CA SER A 81 26.16 22.02 1.20
C SER A 81 26.49 22.77 2.50
N ASN A 82 25.60 23.64 3.00
CA ASN A 82 25.76 24.34 4.27
C ASN A 82 25.26 23.49 5.45
N SER A 83 24.58 22.37 5.17
CA SER A 83 24.01 21.48 6.18
C SER A 83 25.06 20.64 6.90
N SER A 84 26.28 20.48 6.38
CA SER A 84 27.38 19.79 7.10
C SER A 84 27.67 20.44 8.45
N LYS A 85 27.71 21.77 8.49
CA LYS A 85 27.90 22.54 9.74
C LYS A 85 26.76 22.36 10.74
N LEU A 86 25.57 21.99 10.27
CA LEU A 86 24.42 21.70 11.13
C LEU A 86 24.45 20.25 11.63
N ILE A 87 24.90 19.31 10.80
CA ILE A 87 25.00 17.87 11.14
C ILE A 87 26.02 17.65 12.27
N PHE A 88 27.17 18.31 12.17
CA PHE A 88 28.26 18.16 13.16
C PHE A 88 28.23 19.19 14.29
N ARG A 89 27.16 19.99 14.38
CA ARG A 89 27.03 21.00 15.43
C ARG A 89 26.86 20.31 16.79
N VAL A 90 27.63 20.78 17.77
CA VAL A 90 27.44 20.47 19.19
C VAL A 90 26.90 21.71 19.89
N PRO A 91 25.57 21.85 20.09
CA PRO A 91 25.00 22.91 20.93
C PRO A 91 25.56 22.88 22.35
N GLY A 92 25.65 24.05 22.99
CA GLY A 92 26.13 24.21 24.37
C GLY A 92 27.64 24.39 24.51
N LYS A 93 28.41 24.31 23.42
CA LYS A 93 29.86 24.55 23.48
C LYS A 93 30.19 26.02 23.75
N ALA A 94 31.34 26.27 24.38
CA ALA A 94 31.85 27.62 24.60
C ALA A 94 32.24 28.30 23.27
N GLU A 95 32.02 29.61 23.19
CA GLU A 95 32.49 30.45 22.07
C GLU A 95 33.85 31.07 22.43
N LEU A 96 34.92 30.52 21.85
CA LEU A 96 36.28 31.00 22.09
C LEU A 96 36.72 32.03 21.04
N GLU A 97 37.25 33.16 21.49
CA GLU A 97 37.95 34.12 20.63
C GLU A 97 39.39 33.64 20.35
N GLN A 98 39.64 33.15 19.13
CA GLN A 98 40.90 32.48 18.76
C GLN A 98 42.14 33.38 18.91
N ASP A 99 41.98 34.67 18.66
CA ASP A 99 43.06 35.66 18.72
C ASP A 99 43.45 36.04 20.17
N LYS A 100 42.68 35.58 21.17
CA LYS A 100 42.89 35.86 22.60
C LYS A 100 43.24 34.62 23.42
N LEU A 101 43.49 33.48 22.76
CA LEU A 101 43.95 32.26 23.43
C LEU A 101 45.43 32.41 23.81
N ASP A 102 45.70 33.24 24.82
CA ASP A 102 47.05 33.46 25.36
C ASP A 102 47.43 32.31 26.30
N SER A 103 48.55 31.66 26.00
CA SER A 103 49.16 30.63 26.84
C SER A 103 49.91 31.29 28.01
N ALA A 104 49.20 31.78 29.01
CA ALA A 104 49.82 32.23 30.25
C ALA A 104 50.15 31.00 31.14
N ASP A 105 51.40 30.89 31.64
CA ASP A 105 52.04 30.09 32.72
C ASP A 105 51.46 28.72 33.20
N SER A 106 50.38 28.21 32.63
CA SER A 106 49.77 26.93 32.96
C SER A 106 50.11 25.92 31.87
N GLU A 107 50.91 24.92 32.24
CA GLU A 107 51.26 23.79 31.37
C GLU A 107 50.00 23.04 30.90
N ARG A 108 49.00 22.89 31.80
CA ARG A 108 47.71 22.26 31.50
C ARG A 108 46.91 23.05 30.46
N LEU A 109 46.78 24.36 30.63
CA LEU A 109 46.05 25.21 29.67
C LEU A 109 46.73 25.22 28.30
N THR A 110 48.06 25.30 28.27
CA THR A 110 48.84 25.24 27.02
C THR A 110 48.59 23.94 26.27
N LYS A 111 48.67 22.79 26.96
CA LYS A 111 48.40 21.46 26.39
C LYS A 111 46.99 21.35 25.81
N ILE A 112 45.98 21.85 26.51
CA ILE A 112 44.58 21.82 26.06
C ILE A 112 44.39 22.73 24.84
N ILE A 113 44.97 23.94 24.83
CA ILE A 113 44.89 24.87 23.69
C ILE A 113 45.59 24.29 22.45
N GLU A 114 46.75 23.66 22.62
CA GLU A 114 47.46 22.98 21.53
C GLU A 114 46.59 21.87 20.92
N ARG A 115 46.04 21.00 21.78
CA ARG A 115 45.13 19.93 21.33
C ARG A 115 43.88 20.49 20.65
N TYR A 116 43.29 21.55 21.19
CA TYR A 116 42.13 22.22 20.58
C TYR A 116 42.47 22.72 19.17
N LYS A 117 43.61 23.40 18.98
CA LYS A 117 44.05 23.90 17.67
C LYS A 117 44.29 22.75 16.68
N GLU A 118 44.91 21.65 17.11
CA GLU A 118 45.13 20.45 16.27
C GLU A 118 43.81 19.83 15.78
N VAL A 119 42.87 19.59 16.69
CA VAL A 119 41.58 18.97 16.36
C VAL A 119 40.74 19.94 15.51
N GLN A 120 40.83 21.25 15.78
CA GLN A 120 40.11 22.29 15.04
C GLN A 120 40.61 22.36 13.60
N GLN A 121 41.92 22.31 13.39
CA GLN A 121 42.53 22.26 12.07
C GLN A 121 42.07 21.00 11.32
N SER A 122 42.10 19.84 11.98
CA SER A 122 41.65 18.56 11.40
C SER A 122 40.18 18.62 10.94
N CYS A 123 39.28 19.15 11.78
CA CYS A 123 37.88 19.37 11.40
C CYS A 123 37.75 20.35 10.22
N SER A 124 38.48 21.47 10.27
CA SER A 124 38.45 22.50 9.23
C SER A 124 38.92 21.98 7.88
N GLU A 125 39.95 21.13 7.85
CA GLU A 125 40.45 20.50 6.62
C GLU A 125 39.43 19.54 6.00
N ARG A 126 38.74 18.72 6.83
CA ARG A 126 37.68 17.83 6.35
C ARG A 126 36.47 18.62 5.85
N GLU A 127 36.01 19.63 6.59
CA GLU A 127 34.86 20.45 6.19
C GLU A 127 35.13 21.31 4.95
N LYS A 128 36.39 21.70 4.68
CA LYS A 128 36.79 22.36 3.43
C LYS A 128 36.76 21.41 2.22
N ASN A 129 36.81 20.10 2.43
CA ASN A 129 36.75 19.14 1.34
C ASN A 129 35.29 18.95 0.86
N PRO A 130 34.93 19.42 -0.35
CA PRO A 130 33.56 19.35 -0.85
C PRO A 130 33.06 17.90 -1.01
N LYS A 131 33.97 16.94 -1.21
CA LYS A 131 33.62 15.52 -1.34
C LYS A 131 33.21 14.94 0.01
N PHE A 132 33.92 15.31 1.07
CA PHE A 132 33.57 14.94 2.45
C PHE A 132 32.24 15.55 2.86
N VAL A 133 32.02 16.84 2.58
CA VAL A 133 30.74 17.51 2.85
C VAL A 133 29.58 16.80 2.15
N LYS A 134 29.74 16.46 0.87
CA LYS A 134 28.73 15.73 0.12
C LYS A 134 28.46 14.34 0.71
N LEU A 135 29.50 13.62 1.12
CA LEU A 135 29.37 12.34 1.82
C LEU A 135 28.56 12.49 3.11
N ALA A 136 28.96 13.39 4.00
CA ALA A 136 28.32 13.62 5.29
C ALA A 136 26.83 13.99 5.16
N VAL A 137 26.50 14.90 4.24
CA VAL A 137 25.11 15.29 3.99
C VAL A 137 24.29 14.13 3.43
N THR A 138 24.87 13.35 2.50
CA THR A 138 24.16 12.20 1.92
C THR A 138 23.93 11.10 2.95
N ASP A 139 24.92 10.82 3.80
CA ASP A 139 24.80 9.86 4.90
C ASP A 139 23.72 10.29 5.91
N ALA A 140 23.70 11.55 6.31
CA ALA A 140 22.66 12.07 7.22
C ALA A 140 21.25 11.94 6.60
N VAL A 141 21.11 12.16 5.29
CA VAL A 141 19.84 11.92 4.57
C VAL A 141 19.48 10.42 4.59
N LEU A 142 20.44 9.52 4.40
CA LEU A 142 20.21 8.07 4.47
C LEU A 142 19.76 7.64 5.87
N ARG A 143 20.41 8.13 6.94
CA ARG A 143 20.02 7.84 8.33
C ARG A 143 18.60 8.32 8.64
N SER A 144 18.28 9.58 8.29
CA SER A 144 16.93 10.13 8.45
C SER A 144 15.87 9.34 7.67
N ARG A 145 16.18 8.88 6.45
CA ARG A 145 15.29 7.99 5.69
C ARG A 145 15.16 6.61 6.32
N GLY A 146 16.23 6.08 6.91
CA GLY A 146 16.21 4.84 7.68
C GLY A 146 15.20 4.89 8.84
N GLU A 147 15.19 5.98 9.61
CA GLU A 147 14.20 6.19 10.67
C GLU A 147 12.76 6.25 10.13
N MET A 148 12.54 6.94 9.01
CA MET A 148 11.22 7.00 8.38
C MET A 148 10.76 5.63 7.91
N ILE A 149 11.67 4.82 7.34
CA ILE A 149 11.38 3.44 6.93
C ILE A 149 10.93 2.61 8.15
N LEU A 150 11.62 2.71 9.28
CA LEU A 150 11.24 2.00 10.51
C LEU A 150 9.84 2.43 10.99
N LYS A 151 9.56 3.73 11.06
CA LYS A 151 8.24 4.26 11.44
C LYS A 151 7.12 3.75 10.54
N TYR A 152 7.35 3.72 9.22
CA TYR A 152 6.35 3.19 8.29
C TYR A 152 6.20 1.67 8.39
N LYS A 153 7.29 0.91 8.63
CA LYS A 153 7.20 -0.54 8.87
C LYS A 153 6.37 -0.87 10.11
N GLU A 154 6.58 -0.16 11.21
CA GLU A 154 5.79 -0.30 12.44
C GLU A 154 4.32 0.04 12.19
N LEU A 155 4.04 1.13 11.46
CA LEU A 155 2.68 1.52 11.11
C LEU A 155 1.98 0.48 10.25
N VAL A 156 2.66 -0.04 9.21
CA VAL A 156 2.14 -1.11 8.34
C VAL A 156 1.81 -2.35 9.16
N THR A 157 2.74 -2.79 10.02
CA THR A 157 2.55 -3.96 10.90
C THR A 157 1.33 -3.80 11.81
N LYS A 158 1.20 -2.63 12.46
CA LYS A 158 0.06 -2.31 13.33
C LYS A 158 -1.27 -2.29 12.57
N LEU A 159 -1.26 -1.82 11.32
CA LEU A 159 -2.45 -1.81 10.47
C LEU A 159 -2.79 -3.22 9.98
N ASP A 160 -1.80 -4.06 9.66
CA ASP A 160 -2.01 -5.47 9.31
C ASP A 160 -2.68 -6.24 10.45
N GLU A 161 -2.25 -6.02 11.70
CA GLU A 161 -2.89 -6.59 12.88
C GLU A 161 -4.37 -6.19 12.99
N LYS A 162 -4.66 -4.89 12.84
CA LYS A 162 -6.04 -4.36 12.89
C LYS A 162 -6.91 -4.89 11.75
N ILE A 163 -6.38 -4.94 10.53
CA ILE A 163 -7.08 -5.47 9.36
C ILE A 163 -7.47 -6.93 9.59
N SER A 164 -6.53 -7.74 10.11
CA SER A 164 -6.75 -9.18 10.34
C SER A 164 -7.89 -9.46 11.33
N GLN A 165 -8.24 -8.51 12.20
CA GLN A 165 -9.36 -8.61 13.14
C GLN A 165 -10.74 -8.39 12.47
N VAL A 166 -10.79 -7.71 11.32
CA VAL A 166 -12.04 -7.21 10.71
C VAL A 166 -12.25 -7.61 9.25
N GLU A 167 -11.23 -8.16 8.58
CA GLU A 167 -11.21 -8.44 7.14
C GLU A 167 -12.30 -9.41 6.64
N LYS A 168 -12.81 -10.30 7.51
CA LYS A 168 -13.86 -11.26 7.14
C LYS A 168 -15.13 -10.58 6.61
N SER A 169 -15.54 -9.45 7.19
CA SER A 169 -16.70 -8.69 6.72
C SER A 169 -16.49 -8.18 5.28
N TYR A 170 -15.26 -7.80 4.95
CA TYR A 170 -14.90 -7.35 3.60
C TYR A 170 -14.96 -8.49 2.58
N TYR A 171 -14.39 -9.65 2.89
CA TYR A 171 -14.46 -10.81 2.00
C TYR A 171 -15.90 -11.25 1.73
N LEU A 172 -16.74 -11.26 2.76
CA LEU A 172 -18.18 -11.54 2.62
C LEU A 172 -18.88 -10.52 1.71
N GLY A 173 -18.61 -9.23 1.91
CA GLY A 173 -19.18 -8.17 1.06
C GLY A 173 -18.77 -8.31 -0.40
N ILE A 174 -17.50 -8.62 -0.68
CA ILE A 174 -17.06 -8.92 -2.05
C ILE A 174 -17.73 -10.19 -2.57
N GLY A 175 -17.86 -11.22 -1.73
CA GLY A 175 -18.59 -12.45 -2.05
C GLY A 175 -20.01 -12.15 -2.53
N TYR A 176 -20.73 -11.23 -1.88
CA TYR A 176 -22.07 -10.80 -2.32
C TYR A 176 -22.05 -10.07 -3.67
N ILE A 177 -21.06 -9.20 -3.90
CA ILE A 177 -20.88 -8.52 -5.20
C ILE A 177 -20.63 -9.56 -6.30
N LEU A 178 -19.69 -10.47 -6.10
CA LEU A 178 -19.32 -11.49 -7.07
C LEU A 178 -20.46 -12.46 -7.34
N SER A 179 -21.18 -12.91 -6.32
CA SER A 179 -22.34 -13.79 -6.49
C SER A 179 -23.44 -13.08 -7.31
N THR A 180 -23.68 -11.79 -7.04
CA THR A 180 -24.64 -10.98 -7.82
C THR A 180 -24.16 -10.78 -9.28
N ALA A 181 -22.86 -10.60 -9.49
CA ALA A 181 -22.27 -10.50 -10.83
C ALA A 181 -22.36 -11.81 -11.61
N ILE A 182 -22.09 -12.94 -10.95
CA ILE A 182 -22.24 -14.30 -11.51
C ILE A 182 -23.69 -14.55 -11.91
N GLU A 183 -24.67 -14.20 -11.07
CA GLU A 183 -26.09 -14.31 -11.40
C GLU A 183 -26.43 -13.50 -12.65
N LYS A 184 -25.90 -12.27 -12.79
CA LYS A 184 -26.12 -11.44 -13.99
C LYS A 184 -25.52 -12.02 -15.26
N ILE A 185 -24.37 -12.69 -15.17
CA ILE A 185 -23.72 -13.35 -16.32
C ILE A 185 -24.49 -14.62 -16.72
N THR A 186 -24.88 -15.43 -15.74
CA THR A 186 -25.35 -16.80 -15.96
C THR A 186 -26.87 -16.93 -16.04
N GLY A 187 -27.60 -15.98 -15.46
CA GLY A 187 -29.04 -16.03 -15.29
C GLY A 187 -29.53 -17.08 -14.28
N VAL A 188 -28.62 -17.71 -13.53
CA VAL A 188 -28.92 -18.79 -12.57
C VAL A 188 -28.48 -18.39 -11.17
N ALA A 189 -29.45 -18.15 -10.29
CA ALA A 189 -29.20 -17.83 -8.87
C ALA A 189 -28.94 -19.07 -7.98
N VAL A 190 -29.29 -20.28 -8.45
CA VAL A 190 -29.44 -21.48 -7.60
C VAL A 190 -28.18 -22.36 -7.54
N LEU A 191 -27.13 -22.07 -8.33
CA LEU A 191 -25.91 -22.88 -8.45
C LEU A 191 -24.63 -22.14 -8.00
N ASP A 192 -24.73 -21.30 -6.97
CA ASP A 192 -23.66 -20.39 -6.54
C ASP A 192 -22.30 -21.09 -6.32
N ASN A 193 -22.26 -22.20 -5.56
CA ASN A 193 -21.02 -22.93 -5.28
C ASN A 193 -20.39 -23.59 -6.52
N LEU A 194 -21.21 -24.04 -7.48
CA LEU A 194 -20.69 -24.60 -8.74
C LEU A 194 -20.12 -23.47 -9.62
N MET A 195 -20.80 -22.33 -9.67
CA MET A 195 -20.39 -21.21 -10.51
C MET A 195 -19.14 -20.50 -9.96
N LYS A 196 -18.95 -20.43 -8.64
CA LYS A 196 -17.71 -19.95 -8.00
C LYS A 196 -16.45 -20.72 -8.41
N GLY A 197 -16.60 -21.97 -8.88
CA GLY A 197 -15.51 -22.81 -9.37
C GLY A 197 -15.26 -22.72 -10.89
N LEU A 198 -16.12 -22.02 -11.64
CA LEU A 198 -16.12 -22.03 -13.12
C LEU A 198 -15.97 -20.64 -13.75
N ILE A 199 -16.18 -19.57 -12.97
CA ILE A 199 -16.10 -18.19 -13.41
C ILE A 199 -14.72 -17.62 -13.11
N TYR A 200 -13.99 -17.22 -14.15
CA TYR A 200 -12.67 -16.61 -13.98
C TYR A 200 -12.81 -15.15 -13.57
N VAL A 201 -12.24 -14.81 -12.41
CA VAL A 201 -12.28 -13.47 -11.82
C VAL A 201 -10.87 -12.89 -11.77
N MET A 202 -10.68 -11.72 -12.37
CA MET A 202 -9.51 -10.88 -12.15
C MET A 202 -9.81 -9.85 -11.08
N ILE A 203 -9.03 -9.84 -10.01
CA ILE A 203 -9.12 -8.89 -8.91
C ILE A 203 -8.06 -7.82 -9.15
N VAL A 204 -8.50 -6.59 -9.37
CA VAL A 204 -7.66 -5.40 -9.39
C VAL A 204 -7.82 -4.69 -8.05
N ASP A 205 -6.78 -4.77 -7.21
CA ASP A 205 -6.79 -4.29 -5.84
C ASP A 205 -5.36 -3.94 -5.38
N ASP A 206 -5.22 -3.07 -4.38
CA ASP A 206 -3.95 -2.63 -3.81
C ASP A 206 -3.68 -3.23 -2.40
N LEU A 207 -4.47 -4.24 -1.98
CA LEU A 207 -4.22 -5.06 -0.78
C LEU A 207 -3.40 -6.33 -1.05
N ASP A 208 -2.53 -6.32 -2.05
CA ASP A 208 -1.80 -7.51 -2.49
C ASP A 208 -2.76 -8.70 -2.71
N LYS A 209 -2.31 -9.92 -2.38
CA LYS A 209 -3.11 -11.15 -2.52
C LYS A 209 -4.16 -11.33 -1.43
N ARG A 210 -4.27 -10.42 -0.46
CA ARG A 210 -5.17 -10.55 0.71
C ARG A 210 -6.63 -10.74 0.28
N THR A 211 -7.09 -9.97 -0.70
CA THR A 211 -8.45 -10.10 -1.26
C THR A 211 -8.65 -11.45 -1.97
N GLN A 212 -7.65 -11.91 -2.72
CA GLN A 212 -7.69 -13.23 -3.38
C GLN A 212 -7.76 -14.36 -2.34
N ASP A 213 -6.93 -14.28 -1.31
CA ASP A 213 -6.83 -15.29 -0.24
C ASP A 213 -8.11 -15.35 0.58
N GLY A 214 -8.66 -14.20 0.98
CA GLY A 214 -9.94 -14.13 1.69
C GLY A 214 -11.14 -14.64 0.89
N LEU A 215 -11.13 -14.51 -0.44
CA LEU A 215 -12.15 -15.13 -1.29
C LEU A 215 -12.03 -16.66 -1.33
N VAL A 216 -10.82 -17.20 -1.27
CA VAL A 216 -10.60 -18.66 -1.17
C VAL A 216 -11.17 -19.20 0.14
N ASP A 217 -11.05 -18.43 1.23
CA ASP A 217 -11.61 -18.80 2.54
C ASP A 217 -13.16 -18.82 2.56
N ILE A 218 -13.81 -18.21 1.58
CA ILE A 218 -15.27 -18.26 1.38
C ILE A 218 -15.68 -19.04 0.13
N ASP A 219 -14.93 -20.12 -0.15
CA ASP A 219 -15.20 -21.17 -1.14
C ASP A 219 -15.03 -20.79 -2.63
N PHE A 220 -14.34 -19.68 -2.95
CA PHE A 220 -13.92 -19.44 -4.34
C PHE A 220 -12.70 -20.31 -4.69
N SER A 221 -12.72 -20.91 -5.88
CA SER A 221 -11.58 -21.71 -6.32
C SER A 221 -10.39 -20.83 -6.67
N ARG A 222 -9.24 -21.03 -6.01
CA ARG A 222 -8.00 -20.30 -6.32
C ARG A 222 -7.62 -20.36 -7.81
N LYS A 223 -7.95 -21.45 -8.50
CA LYS A 223 -7.64 -21.65 -9.93
C LYS A 223 -8.36 -20.67 -10.86
N VAL A 224 -9.48 -20.10 -10.42
CA VAL A 224 -10.27 -19.15 -11.20
C VAL A 224 -10.07 -17.71 -10.74
N LEU A 225 -9.30 -17.48 -9.68
CA LEU A 225 -8.97 -16.14 -9.20
C LEU A 225 -7.57 -15.74 -9.68
N SER A 226 -7.47 -14.58 -10.31
CA SER A 226 -6.20 -13.91 -10.61
C SER A 226 -6.15 -12.54 -9.94
N TYR A 227 -4.95 -12.04 -9.69
CA TYR A 227 -4.70 -10.78 -9.01
C TYR A 227 -3.79 -9.88 -9.84
N MET A 228 -4.03 -8.57 -9.76
CA MET A 228 -3.21 -7.52 -10.35
C MET A 228 -3.32 -6.24 -9.50
N SER A 229 -2.23 -5.51 -9.31
CA SER A 229 -2.29 -4.20 -8.62
C SER A 229 -2.87 -3.11 -9.53
N THR A 230 -3.36 -2.00 -8.96
CA THR A 230 -3.81 -0.85 -9.77
C THR A 230 -2.66 -0.27 -10.61
N SER A 231 -1.42 -0.32 -10.09
CA SER A 231 -0.23 0.09 -10.83
C SER A 231 0.08 -0.82 -12.02
N ASP A 232 -0.04 -2.13 -11.86
CA ASP A 232 0.21 -3.09 -12.95
C ASP A 232 -0.85 -2.95 -14.05
N LEU A 233 -2.12 -2.77 -13.68
CA LEU A 233 -3.20 -2.48 -14.63
C LEU A 233 -2.89 -1.21 -15.44
N SER A 234 -2.42 -0.16 -14.76
CA SER A 234 -2.08 1.12 -15.41
C SER A 234 -0.89 0.97 -16.36
N THR A 235 0.14 0.20 -15.97
CA THR A 235 1.31 -0.09 -16.81
C THR A 235 0.90 -0.88 -18.06
N LYS A 236 0.12 -1.96 -17.89
CA LYS A 236 -0.35 -2.78 -19.01
C LYS A 236 -1.30 -2.03 -19.95
N LEU A 237 -2.13 -1.12 -19.42
CA LEU A 237 -2.94 -0.22 -20.24
C LEU A 237 -2.05 0.72 -21.09
N LEU A 238 -0.96 1.23 -20.52
CA LEU A 238 -0.01 2.07 -21.28
C LEU A 238 0.73 1.26 -22.34
N GLU A 239 1.10 0.02 -22.05
CA GLU A 239 1.71 -0.90 -23.02
C GLU A 239 0.74 -1.22 -24.16
N PHE A 240 -0.50 -1.58 -23.85
CA PHE A 240 -1.56 -1.82 -24.83
C PHE A 240 -1.75 -0.61 -25.78
N ARG A 241 -1.82 0.61 -25.24
CA ARG A 241 -1.91 1.83 -26.07
C ARG A 241 -0.70 2.03 -26.99
N LYS A 242 0.49 1.59 -26.57
CA LYS A 242 1.71 1.68 -27.39
C LYS A 242 1.72 0.63 -28.49
N GLU A 243 1.31 -0.60 -28.18
CA GLU A 243 1.18 -1.69 -29.16
C GLU A 243 0.14 -1.37 -30.24
N HIS A 244 -0.90 -0.63 -29.85
CA HIS A 244 -1.99 -0.20 -30.69
C HIS A 244 -1.91 1.29 -31.09
N ALA A 245 -0.70 1.85 -31.15
CA ALA A 245 -0.51 3.30 -31.40
C ALA A 245 -1.07 3.77 -32.76
N ASP A 246 -1.18 2.86 -33.73
CA ASP A 246 -1.60 3.14 -35.11
C ASP A 246 -3.06 2.73 -35.39
N ASP A 247 -3.83 2.30 -34.38
CA ASP A 247 -5.23 1.91 -34.54
C ASP A 247 -6.20 2.60 -33.56
N GLU A 248 -7.46 2.15 -33.54
CA GLU A 248 -8.53 2.74 -32.72
C GLU A 248 -8.26 2.68 -31.20
N PHE A 249 -7.33 1.82 -30.74
CA PHE A 249 -6.97 1.64 -29.34
C PHE A 249 -5.77 2.50 -28.87
N ALA A 250 -5.21 3.36 -29.73
CA ALA A 250 -4.13 4.28 -29.34
C ALA A 250 -4.49 5.17 -28.11
N LYS A 251 -5.79 5.45 -27.92
CA LYS A 251 -6.34 6.21 -26.79
C LYS A 251 -7.29 5.37 -25.92
N ALA A 252 -7.18 4.04 -25.96
CA ALA A 252 -8.03 3.10 -25.25
C ALA A 252 -8.22 3.47 -23.77
N ASN A 253 -9.47 3.48 -23.29
CA ASN A 253 -9.77 3.62 -21.86
C ASN A 253 -9.73 2.25 -21.16
N ILE A 254 -10.02 2.20 -19.84
CA ILE A 254 -9.99 0.94 -19.06
C ILE A 254 -10.99 -0.09 -19.60
N SER A 255 -12.16 0.34 -20.06
CA SER A 255 -13.17 -0.54 -20.67
C SER A 255 -12.62 -1.15 -21.96
N ASP A 256 -12.09 -0.32 -22.86
CA ASP A 256 -11.53 -0.77 -24.13
C ASP A 256 -10.41 -1.79 -23.89
N PHE A 257 -9.52 -1.52 -22.93
CA PHE A 257 -8.44 -2.42 -22.57
C PHE A 257 -8.93 -3.75 -21.98
N VAL A 258 -9.83 -3.71 -20.99
CA VAL A 258 -10.33 -4.91 -20.30
C VAL A 258 -11.09 -5.84 -21.23
N PHE A 259 -11.80 -5.30 -22.21
CA PHE A 259 -12.58 -6.12 -23.14
C PHE A 259 -11.78 -6.61 -24.35
N ASN A 260 -10.65 -5.98 -24.70
CA ASN A 260 -9.91 -6.29 -25.92
C ASN A 260 -8.49 -6.84 -25.70
N ALA A 261 -7.87 -6.64 -24.52
CA ALA A 261 -6.51 -7.11 -24.28
C ALA A 261 -6.44 -8.63 -23.97
N ALA A 262 -5.36 -9.27 -24.42
CA ALA A 262 -5.13 -10.71 -24.30
C ALA A 262 -5.14 -11.21 -22.85
N ASP A 263 -4.67 -10.39 -21.90
CA ASP A 263 -4.68 -10.68 -20.47
C ASP A 263 -6.08 -11.00 -19.91
N PHE A 264 -7.14 -10.50 -20.56
CA PHE A 264 -8.53 -10.61 -20.10
C PHE A 264 -9.39 -11.52 -20.99
N GLU A 265 -8.81 -12.18 -22.01
CA GLU A 265 -9.57 -13.00 -22.96
C GLU A 265 -10.34 -14.14 -22.25
N LYS A 266 -9.69 -14.75 -21.25
CA LYS A 266 -10.28 -15.87 -20.47
C LYS A 266 -11.03 -15.42 -19.22
N VAL A 267 -10.98 -14.13 -18.90
CA VAL A 267 -11.57 -13.55 -17.69
C VAL A 267 -13.05 -13.23 -17.93
N ASP A 268 -13.90 -13.71 -17.03
CA ASP A 268 -15.35 -13.51 -17.05
C ASP A 268 -15.76 -12.24 -16.31
N ILE A 269 -15.11 -11.98 -15.17
CA ILE A 269 -15.38 -10.86 -14.28
C ILE A 269 -14.07 -10.14 -13.98
N VAL A 270 -14.04 -8.82 -14.15
CA VAL A 270 -12.95 -7.99 -13.59
C VAL A 270 -13.51 -7.13 -12.47
N PHE A 271 -13.00 -7.36 -11.26
CA PHE A 271 -13.35 -6.63 -10.05
C PHE A 271 -12.34 -5.50 -9.84
N PHE A 272 -12.81 -4.26 -9.73
CA PHE A 272 -11.99 -3.07 -9.50
C PHE A 272 -12.29 -2.46 -8.14
N ASN A 273 -11.33 -2.58 -7.22
CA ASN A 273 -11.37 -1.88 -5.95
C ASN A 273 -10.37 -0.73 -5.94
N SER A 274 -10.89 0.49 -5.92
CA SER A 274 -10.06 1.70 -5.92
C SER A 274 -9.89 2.33 -4.54
N TRP A 275 -10.46 1.74 -3.48
CA TRP A 275 -10.45 2.27 -2.11
C TRP A 275 -10.92 3.73 -1.98
N LYS A 276 -11.77 4.16 -2.91
CA LYS A 276 -12.43 5.46 -2.91
C LYS A 276 -13.83 5.30 -2.33
N PHE A 277 -13.99 5.63 -1.06
CA PHE A 277 -15.26 5.56 -0.33
C PHE A 277 -15.47 6.81 0.54
N THR A 278 -16.73 7.04 0.90
CA THR A 278 -17.18 7.99 1.92
C THR A 278 -17.70 7.24 3.14
N GLU A 279 -18.16 7.94 4.17
CA GLU A 279 -18.78 7.30 5.34
C GLU A 279 -20.01 6.45 4.95
N ASP A 280 -20.75 6.90 3.93
CA ASP A 280 -22.03 6.27 3.55
C ASP A 280 -21.93 5.33 2.34
N SER A 281 -20.91 5.46 1.49
CA SER A 281 -20.85 4.77 0.20
C SER A 281 -19.46 4.23 -0.12
N PHE A 282 -19.39 2.97 -0.52
CA PHE A 282 -18.17 2.35 -1.02
C PHE A 282 -18.38 1.76 -2.43
N PRO A 283 -18.18 2.57 -3.49
CA PRO A 283 -18.36 2.14 -4.86
C PRO A 283 -17.26 1.19 -5.35
N ILE A 284 -17.67 0.01 -5.79
CA ILE A 284 -16.86 -1.03 -6.42
C ILE A 284 -17.33 -1.21 -7.86
N ARG A 285 -16.40 -1.18 -8.82
CA ARG A 285 -16.70 -1.38 -10.23
C ARG A 285 -16.42 -2.83 -10.64
N VAL A 286 -17.31 -3.40 -11.44
CA VAL A 286 -17.19 -4.78 -11.92
C VAL A 286 -17.47 -4.80 -13.42
N ALA A 287 -16.49 -5.21 -14.21
CA ALA A 287 -16.67 -5.48 -15.63
C ALA A 287 -17.12 -6.92 -15.82
N LEU A 288 -18.17 -7.11 -16.63
CA LEU A 288 -18.75 -8.41 -16.93
C LEU A 288 -18.58 -8.70 -18.41
N ARG A 289 -17.95 -9.82 -18.73
CA ARG A 289 -17.96 -10.41 -20.06
C ARG A 289 -19.05 -11.48 -20.08
N LYS A 290 -20.22 -11.16 -20.63
CA LYS A 290 -21.31 -12.12 -20.71
C LYS A 290 -20.95 -13.22 -21.72
N LYS A 291 -20.47 -14.36 -21.23
CA LYS A 291 -20.38 -15.57 -22.06
C LYS A 291 -21.79 -15.96 -22.47
N THR A 292 -22.06 -16.02 -23.76
CA THR A 292 -23.24 -16.73 -24.24
C THR A 292 -23.01 -18.18 -23.82
N ILE A 293 -23.69 -18.68 -22.77
CA ILE A 293 -23.64 -20.10 -22.42
C ILE A 293 -24.41 -20.83 -23.53
N ILE A 294 -23.72 -21.07 -24.64
CA ILE A 294 -24.27 -21.85 -25.75
C ILE A 294 -24.19 -23.31 -25.29
N SER A 295 -25.34 -23.98 -25.24
CA SER A 295 -25.38 -25.41 -24.88
C SER A 295 -24.48 -26.22 -25.84
N LYS A 296 -23.97 -27.39 -25.42
CA LYS A 296 -23.24 -28.32 -26.33
C LYS A 296 -24.04 -28.66 -27.61
N GLN A 297 -25.36 -28.50 -27.60
CA GLN A 297 -26.21 -28.63 -28.79
C GLN A 297 -26.09 -27.42 -29.75
N GLU A 298 -25.90 -26.22 -29.25
CA GLU A 298 -25.74 -25.01 -30.06
C GLU A 298 -24.31 -24.83 -30.57
N GLU A 299 -23.28 -25.27 -29.82
CA GLU A 299 -21.91 -25.39 -30.37
C GLU A 299 -21.88 -26.29 -31.62
N ARG A 300 -22.66 -27.38 -31.62
CA ARG A 300 -22.82 -28.26 -32.80
C ARG A 300 -23.54 -27.56 -33.95
N LYS A 301 -24.47 -26.65 -33.68
CA LYS A 301 -25.18 -25.84 -34.70
C LYS A 301 -24.29 -24.73 -35.27
N VAL A 302 -23.44 -24.10 -34.45
CA VAL A 302 -22.48 -23.07 -34.91
C VAL A 302 -21.40 -23.67 -35.82
N LYS A 303 -21.00 -24.93 -35.59
CA LYS A 303 -20.13 -25.69 -36.50
C LYS A 303 -20.80 -26.11 -37.83
N GLN A 304 -22.13 -26.04 -37.94
CA GLN A 304 -22.91 -26.36 -39.14
C GLN A 304 -23.47 -25.10 -39.83
N LYS A 305 -22.64 -24.06 -40.02
CA LYS A 305 -23.02 -22.81 -40.72
C LYS A 305 -23.60 -23.00 -42.15
N GLY A 306 -23.47 -24.18 -42.75
CA GLY A 306 -23.97 -24.48 -44.10
C GLY A 306 -25.45 -24.89 -44.23
N GLU A 307 -26.15 -25.30 -43.17
CA GLU A 307 -27.50 -25.90 -43.28
C GLU A 307 -28.67 -24.95 -42.93
N THR A 308 -28.40 -23.79 -42.34
CA THR A 308 -29.44 -22.88 -41.80
C THR A 308 -30.34 -22.24 -42.88
N PRO A 309 -29.82 -21.77 -44.04
CA PRO A 309 -30.65 -21.13 -45.06
C PRO A 309 -31.67 -22.10 -45.70
N ALA A 310 -31.24 -23.34 -46.01
CA ALA A 310 -32.11 -24.34 -46.63
C ALA A 310 -33.24 -24.82 -45.68
N LYS A 311 -32.98 -24.86 -44.37
CA LYS A 311 -33.99 -25.19 -43.35
C LYS A 311 -35.03 -24.09 -43.19
N ILE A 312 -34.62 -22.82 -43.25
CA ILE A 312 -35.54 -21.67 -43.25
C ILE A 312 -36.43 -21.70 -44.49
N GLU A 313 -35.85 -21.87 -45.69
CA GLU A 313 -36.60 -21.89 -46.95
C GLU A 313 -37.64 -23.04 -46.98
N LYS A 314 -37.26 -24.22 -46.48
CA LYS A 314 -38.15 -25.38 -46.39
C LYS A 314 -39.33 -25.13 -45.44
N GLU A 315 -39.08 -24.52 -44.28
CA GLU A 315 -40.12 -24.21 -43.30
C GLU A 315 -41.03 -23.07 -43.78
N GLU A 316 -40.51 -22.07 -44.51
CA GLU A 316 -41.32 -21.03 -45.16
C GLU A 316 -42.28 -21.59 -46.21
N LYS A 317 -41.80 -22.50 -47.08
CA LYS A 317 -42.64 -23.20 -48.07
C LYS A 317 -43.73 -24.02 -47.38
N ALA A 318 -43.40 -24.69 -46.27
CA ALA A 318 -44.37 -25.45 -45.50
C ALA A 318 -45.44 -24.54 -44.86
N LEU A 319 -45.04 -23.42 -44.25
CA LEU A 319 -45.96 -22.44 -43.69
C LEU A 319 -46.89 -21.85 -44.76
N ALA A 320 -46.36 -21.51 -45.94
CA ALA A 320 -47.16 -21.00 -47.06
C ALA A 320 -48.24 -21.99 -47.49
N LYS A 321 -47.91 -23.29 -47.56
CA LYS A 321 -48.87 -24.36 -47.89
C LYS A 321 -49.99 -24.47 -46.85
N VAL A 322 -49.68 -24.35 -45.55
CA VAL A 322 -50.67 -24.40 -44.47
C VAL A 322 -51.55 -23.15 -44.47
N LYS A 323 -50.99 -21.95 -44.70
CA LYS A 323 -51.75 -20.71 -44.86
C LYS A 323 -52.72 -20.77 -46.06
N HIS A 324 -52.29 -21.37 -47.17
CA HIS A 324 -53.16 -21.57 -48.33
C HIS A 324 -54.34 -22.50 -48.00
N LYS A 325 -54.08 -23.63 -47.32
CA LYS A 325 -55.16 -24.53 -46.85
C LYS A 325 -56.13 -23.82 -45.91
N TYR A 326 -55.63 -23.02 -44.97
CA TYR A 326 -56.47 -22.24 -44.06
C TYR A 326 -57.38 -21.25 -44.83
N LYS A 327 -56.85 -20.57 -45.85
CA LYS A 327 -57.63 -19.67 -46.70
C LYS A 327 -58.75 -20.39 -47.45
N ASN A 328 -58.50 -21.61 -47.94
CA ASN A 328 -59.52 -22.40 -48.61
C ASN A 328 -60.61 -22.87 -47.64
N VAL A 329 -60.25 -23.33 -46.45
CA VAL A 329 -61.21 -23.69 -45.38
C VAL A 329 -62.07 -22.49 -44.99
N MET A 330 -61.48 -21.30 -44.83
CA MET A 330 -62.24 -20.08 -44.55
C MET A 330 -63.21 -19.69 -45.68
N ARG A 331 -62.85 -19.94 -46.94
CA ARG A 331 -63.77 -19.69 -48.08
C ARG A 331 -64.95 -20.66 -48.05
N GLU A 332 -64.74 -21.92 -47.72
CA GLU A 332 -65.82 -22.90 -47.60
C GLU A 332 -66.73 -22.59 -46.41
N ILE A 333 -66.17 -22.23 -45.25
CA ILE A 333 -66.96 -21.74 -44.10
C ILE A 333 -67.79 -20.52 -44.49
N ASN A 334 -67.19 -19.52 -45.14
CA ASN A 334 -67.92 -18.32 -45.57
C ASN A 334 -69.03 -18.63 -46.59
N LYS A 335 -68.86 -19.64 -47.46
CA LYS A 335 -69.92 -20.11 -48.36
C LYS A 335 -71.04 -20.76 -47.56
N MET A 336 -70.72 -21.66 -46.63
CA MET A 336 -71.71 -22.32 -45.76
C MET A 336 -72.51 -21.29 -44.96
N GLU A 337 -71.85 -20.26 -44.43
CA GLU A 337 -72.49 -19.16 -43.68
C GLU A 337 -73.36 -18.27 -44.56
N LYS A 338 -72.92 -17.97 -45.80
CA LYS A 338 -73.66 -17.10 -46.72
C LYS A 338 -74.87 -17.76 -47.37
N PHE A 339 -74.82 -19.08 -47.57
CA PHE A 339 -75.87 -19.85 -48.25
C PHE A 339 -76.75 -20.67 -47.28
N HIS A 340 -76.60 -20.49 -45.96
CA HIS A 340 -77.38 -21.18 -44.91
C HIS A 340 -77.49 -22.70 -45.12
N PHE A 341 -76.33 -23.38 -45.14
CA PHE A 341 -76.31 -24.84 -45.19
C PHE A 341 -76.72 -25.47 -43.84
N ASP A 342 -77.70 -26.39 -43.86
CA ASP A 342 -78.24 -27.07 -42.66
C ASP A 342 -77.39 -28.28 -42.17
N ASP A 343 -76.25 -28.56 -42.80
CA ASP A 343 -75.34 -29.64 -42.39
C ASP A 343 -74.40 -29.17 -41.28
N GLU A 344 -74.92 -29.19 -40.05
CA GLU A 344 -74.23 -28.79 -38.83
C GLU A 344 -72.94 -29.60 -38.60
N SER A 345 -72.93 -30.89 -38.98
CA SER A 345 -71.78 -31.79 -38.89
C SER A 345 -70.65 -31.37 -39.84
N ALA A 346 -70.98 -31.04 -41.09
CA ALA A 346 -69.99 -30.54 -42.05
C ALA A 346 -69.43 -29.16 -41.65
N TYR A 347 -70.28 -28.29 -41.11
CA TYR A 347 -69.86 -26.98 -40.59
C TYR A 347 -68.89 -27.12 -39.42
N GLU A 348 -69.21 -28.00 -38.45
CA GLU A 348 -68.37 -28.25 -37.30
C GLU A 348 -67.02 -28.90 -37.70
N ALA A 349 -67.02 -29.80 -38.69
CA ALA A 349 -65.81 -30.39 -39.23
C ALA A 349 -64.86 -29.33 -39.85
N GLN A 350 -65.41 -28.38 -40.61
CA GLN A 350 -64.62 -27.27 -41.17
C GLN A 350 -64.10 -26.33 -40.08
N ASN A 351 -64.90 -26.03 -39.06
CA ASN A 351 -64.48 -25.16 -37.96
C ASN A 351 -63.41 -25.83 -37.07
N ASN A 352 -63.47 -27.15 -36.90
CA ASN A 352 -62.42 -27.95 -36.26
C ASN A 352 -61.12 -27.96 -37.08
N LEU A 353 -61.23 -28.07 -38.41
CA LEU A 353 -60.08 -27.97 -39.31
C LEU A 353 -59.47 -26.56 -39.28
N ARG A 354 -60.29 -25.50 -39.24
CA ARG A 354 -59.85 -24.10 -39.03
C ARG A 354 -59.02 -23.97 -37.76
N ARG A 355 -59.52 -24.47 -36.63
CA ARG A 355 -58.81 -24.42 -35.33
C ARG A 355 -57.46 -25.16 -35.38
N ARG A 356 -57.40 -26.34 -36.03
CA ARG A 356 -56.17 -27.13 -36.18
C ARG A 356 -55.13 -26.41 -37.05
N LEU A 357 -55.55 -25.90 -38.21
CA LEU A 357 -54.66 -25.17 -39.13
C LEU A 357 -54.15 -23.88 -38.50
N LEU A 358 -54.97 -23.16 -37.74
CA LEU A 358 -54.53 -21.96 -37.02
C LEU A 358 -53.46 -22.28 -35.96
N LYS A 359 -53.61 -23.38 -35.21
CA LYS A 359 -52.61 -23.85 -34.26
C LYS A 359 -51.30 -24.23 -34.96
N ASP A 360 -51.38 -24.89 -36.12
CA ASP A 360 -50.19 -25.26 -36.91
C ASP A 360 -49.47 -24.03 -37.49
N ILE A 361 -50.22 -23.05 -38.01
CA ILE A 361 -49.67 -21.76 -38.45
C ILE A 361 -48.90 -21.08 -37.32
N LYS A 362 -49.50 -20.94 -36.13
CA LYS A 362 -48.84 -20.31 -34.97
C LYS A 362 -47.56 -21.06 -34.56
N ARG A 363 -47.60 -22.39 -34.56
CA ARG A 363 -46.42 -23.23 -34.23
C ARG A 363 -45.29 -23.03 -35.23
N ARG A 364 -45.60 -23.02 -36.52
CA ARG A 364 -44.61 -22.85 -37.60
C ARG A 364 -44.06 -21.43 -37.68
N GLU A 365 -44.90 -20.42 -37.41
CA GLU A 365 -44.45 -19.03 -37.29
C GLU A 365 -43.48 -18.84 -36.11
N LEU A 366 -43.75 -19.49 -34.98
CA LEU A 366 -42.82 -19.50 -33.83
C LEU A 366 -41.51 -20.21 -34.18
N HIS A 367 -41.59 -21.39 -34.82
CA HIS A 367 -40.40 -22.12 -35.27
C HIS A 367 -39.57 -21.33 -36.29
N LEU A 368 -40.20 -20.62 -37.23
CA LEU A 368 -39.52 -19.71 -38.16
C LEU A 368 -38.92 -18.49 -37.45
N LYS A 369 -39.59 -17.95 -36.43
CA LYS A 369 -39.05 -16.87 -35.59
C LYS A 369 -37.79 -17.32 -34.84
N ASP A 370 -37.77 -18.57 -34.38
CA ASP A 370 -36.62 -19.17 -33.70
C ASP A 370 -35.48 -19.46 -34.69
N LEU A 371 -35.79 -19.99 -35.89
CA LEU A 371 -34.80 -20.25 -36.94
C LEU A 371 -34.20 -18.97 -37.55
N LYS A 372 -34.98 -17.89 -37.62
CA LYS A 372 -34.55 -16.56 -38.10
C LYS A 372 -34.00 -15.66 -36.99
N ARG A 373 -34.05 -16.10 -35.74
CA ARG A 373 -33.47 -15.33 -34.64
C ARG A 373 -31.97 -15.21 -34.92
N PRO A 374 -31.42 -13.98 -34.99
CA PRO A 374 -29.99 -13.83 -35.22
C PRO A 374 -29.26 -14.57 -34.10
N VAL A 375 -28.35 -15.46 -34.49
CA VAL A 375 -27.34 -16.00 -33.57
C VAL A 375 -26.48 -14.80 -33.20
N LYS A 376 -26.81 -14.12 -32.10
CA LYS A 376 -26.05 -12.96 -31.62
C LYS A 376 -24.66 -13.46 -31.24
N ALA A 377 -23.66 -13.07 -32.02
CA ALA A 377 -22.25 -13.31 -31.74
C ALA A 377 -21.66 -12.30 -30.72
N GLY A 378 -22.47 -11.41 -30.14
CA GLY A 378 -22.01 -10.42 -29.16
C GLY A 378 -22.52 -10.74 -27.77
N GLY A 379 -21.62 -11.09 -26.85
CA GLY A 379 -21.88 -10.99 -25.42
C GLY A 379 -22.12 -9.53 -25.05
N GLU A 380 -23.01 -9.28 -24.10
CA GLU A 380 -23.20 -7.93 -23.55
C GLU A 380 -22.02 -7.64 -22.63
N GLU A 381 -21.12 -6.75 -23.04
CA GLU A 381 -20.01 -6.24 -22.23
C GLU A 381 -20.49 -5.03 -21.44
N LYS A 382 -20.42 -5.12 -20.11
CA LYS A 382 -20.96 -4.07 -19.24
C LYS A 382 -20.09 -3.88 -18.01
N ILE A 383 -19.82 -2.62 -17.68
CA ILE A 383 -19.27 -2.24 -16.39
C ILE A 383 -20.42 -1.82 -15.48
N ILE A 384 -20.51 -2.44 -14.31
CA ILE A 384 -21.53 -2.17 -13.30
C ILE A 384 -20.83 -1.65 -12.05
N THR A 385 -21.39 -0.61 -11.44
CA THR A 385 -20.97 -0.16 -10.11
C THR A 385 -21.89 -0.76 -9.06
N PHE A 386 -21.31 -1.38 -8.05
CA PHE A 386 -21.97 -1.82 -6.83
C PHE A 386 -21.53 -0.94 -5.68
N ASP A 387 -22.41 -0.69 -4.73
CA ASP A 387 -22.00 -0.10 -3.46
C ASP A 387 -21.84 -1.23 -2.44
N LEU A 388 -20.60 -1.45 -1.98
CA LEU A 388 -20.25 -2.53 -1.07
C LEU A 388 -20.97 -2.38 0.28
N PHE A 389 -21.16 -1.15 0.76
CA PHE A 389 -21.85 -0.90 2.03
C PHE A 389 -23.33 -1.24 1.93
N GLU A 390 -24.00 -0.81 0.86
CA GLU A 390 -25.41 -1.13 0.61
C GLU A 390 -25.65 -2.62 0.33
N ILE A 391 -24.78 -3.25 -0.48
CA ILE A 391 -24.91 -4.69 -0.74
C ILE A 391 -24.75 -5.50 0.55
N PHE A 392 -23.81 -5.09 1.41
CA PHE A 392 -23.57 -5.77 2.67
C PHE A 392 -24.77 -5.63 3.62
N LYS A 393 -25.26 -4.40 3.82
CA LYS A 393 -26.44 -4.12 4.66
C LYS A 393 -27.71 -4.82 4.15
N SER A 394 -27.90 -4.90 2.84
CA SER A 394 -29.10 -5.53 2.25
C SER A 394 -29.10 -7.06 2.32
N LYS A 395 -27.91 -7.68 2.40
CA LYS A 395 -27.72 -9.13 2.49
C LYS A 395 -27.45 -9.63 3.91
N GLN A 396 -27.16 -8.74 4.87
CA GLN A 396 -27.13 -9.05 6.30
C GLN A 396 -28.50 -9.50 6.81
N SER A 397 -28.51 -10.49 7.69
CA SER A 397 -29.71 -10.98 8.35
C SER A 397 -30.32 -9.90 9.25
N PHE A 398 -31.63 -10.02 9.54
CA PHE A 398 -32.31 -9.10 10.47
C PHE A 398 -31.67 -9.09 11.87
N MET A 399 -31.19 -10.24 12.34
CA MET A 399 -30.53 -10.36 13.65
C MET A 399 -29.17 -9.65 13.68
N GLU A 400 -28.39 -9.72 12.60
CA GLU A 400 -27.12 -8.97 12.47
C GLU A 400 -27.36 -7.46 12.41
N ARG A 401 -28.39 -7.01 11.70
CA ARG A 401 -28.76 -5.58 11.65
C ARG A 401 -29.23 -5.03 12.99
N MET A 402 -29.91 -5.85 13.80
CA MET A 402 -30.31 -5.48 15.16
C MET A 402 -29.12 -5.44 16.12
N ALA A 403 -28.17 -6.37 15.98
CA ALA A 403 -26.92 -6.37 16.74
C ALA A 403 -26.05 -5.14 16.42
N ASP A 404 -25.88 -4.81 15.13
CA ASP A 404 -25.12 -3.63 14.69
C ASP A 404 -25.74 -2.34 15.24
N LYS A 405 -27.08 -2.22 15.23
CA LYS A 405 -27.79 -1.05 15.78
C LYS A 405 -27.74 -0.95 17.31
N ALA A 406 -27.70 -2.09 18.02
CA ALA A 406 -27.55 -2.13 19.47
C ALA A 406 -26.12 -1.77 19.89
N ASN A 407 -25.11 -2.22 19.14
CA ASN A 407 -23.70 -1.88 19.35
C ASN A 407 -23.42 -0.39 19.10
N SER A 408 -23.92 0.16 17.98
CA SER A 408 -23.76 1.59 17.66
C SER A 408 -24.39 2.53 18.70
N LEU A 409 -25.35 2.05 19.48
CA LEU A 409 -26.04 2.79 20.55
C LEU A 409 -25.50 2.47 21.96
N GLY A 410 -24.47 1.65 22.09
CA GLY A 410 -23.86 1.29 23.38
C GLY A 410 -24.65 0.29 24.23
N PHE A 411 -25.64 -0.39 23.66
CA PHE A 411 -26.49 -1.37 24.36
C PHE A 411 -26.14 -2.84 24.06
N GLY A 412 -25.09 -3.10 23.27
CA GLY A 412 -24.68 -4.43 22.85
C GLY A 412 -24.49 -5.44 24.00
N SER A 413 -23.86 -5.00 25.10
CA SER A 413 -23.62 -5.85 26.28
C SER A 413 -24.89 -6.15 27.09
N LEU A 414 -25.93 -5.32 26.96
CA LEU A 414 -27.14 -5.39 27.79
C LEU A 414 -28.19 -6.37 27.23
N LEU A 415 -28.11 -6.71 25.93
CA LEU A 415 -29.04 -7.63 25.25
C LEU A 415 -28.53 -9.08 25.16
N GLY A 416 -27.41 -9.41 25.81
CA GLY A 416 -26.81 -10.76 25.72
C GLY A 416 -26.28 -11.11 24.32
N MET A 417 -26.17 -10.11 23.42
CA MET A 417 -25.54 -10.23 22.11
C MET A 417 -24.04 -10.00 22.27
N ASN A 418 -23.39 -10.86 23.06
CA ASN A 418 -21.93 -10.79 23.21
C ASN A 418 -21.25 -10.98 21.85
N GLU A 419 -20.19 -10.20 21.65
CA GLU A 419 -19.23 -10.30 20.55
C GLU A 419 -18.58 -11.69 20.53
N GLY A 420 -19.27 -12.68 19.97
CA GLY A 420 -18.58 -13.83 19.43
C GLY A 420 -17.67 -13.34 18.32
N GLU A 421 -16.40 -13.78 18.32
CA GLU A 421 -15.40 -13.55 17.25
C GLU A 421 -15.90 -13.86 15.82
N LYS A 422 -17.09 -14.43 15.69
CA LYS A 422 -17.76 -14.83 14.44
C LYS A 422 -18.77 -13.82 13.89
N HIS A 423 -19.10 -12.73 14.58
CA HIS A 423 -20.04 -11.75 14.02
C HIS A 423 -19.35 -10.81 13.02
N THR A 424 -19.83 -10.85 11.77
CA THR A 424 -19.44 -9.97 10.66
C THR A 424 -20.40 -8.80 10.57
N SER A 425 -20.06 -7.70 11.26
CA SER A 425 -20.86 -6.48 11.32
C SER A 425 -20.51 -5.51 10.20
N PHE A 426 -21.41 -4.55 9.95
CA PHE A 426 -21.16 -3.41 9.06
C PHE A 426 -20.06 -2.51 9.63
N GLU A 427 -19.99 -2.36 10.96
CA GLU A 427 -18.94 -1.59 11.62
C GLU A 427 -17.54 -2.15 11.30
N LYS A 428 -17.36 -3.48 11.37
CA LYS A 428 -16.11 -4.14 10.96
C LYS A 428 -15.80 -3.92 9.48
N LEU A 429 -16.80 -3.87 8.59
CA LEU A 429 -16.58 -3.54 7.19
C LEU A 429 -16.12 -2.09 7.00
N ALA A 430 -16.70 -1.14 7.72
CA ALA A 430 -16.30 0.26 7.69
C ALA A 430 -14.89 0.47 8.26
N GLU A 431 -14.56 -0.21 9.36
CA GLU A 431 -13.21 -0.24 9.94
C GLU A 431 -12.21 -0.84 8.98
N MET A 432 -12.56 -1.95 8.34
CA MET A 432 -11.75 -2.59 7.30
C MET A 432 -11.45 -1.62 6.16
N ALA A 433 -12.45 -0.88 5.67
CA ALA A 433 -12.27 0.13 4.64
C ALA A 433 -11.26 1.22 5.07
N ARG A 434 -11.39 1.73 6.30
CA ARG A 434 -10.49 2.75 6.86
C ARG A 434 -9.07 2.23 7.02
N TYR A 435 -8.89 1.11 7.70
CA TYR A 435 -7.56 0.55 7.98
C TYR A 435 -6.84 0.16 6.69
N SER A 436 -7.55 -0.43 5.73
CA SER A 436 -6.98 -0.77 4.42
C SER A 436 -6.52 0.45 3.64
N LYS A 437 -7.30 1.54 3.63
CA LYS A 437 -6.91 2.79 2.98
C LYS A 437 -5.63 3.38 3.59
N ASP A 438 -5.55 3.40 4.91
CA ASP A 438 -4.35 3.86 5.62
C ASP A 438 -3.16 2.94 5.37
N TRP A 439 -3.38 1.63 5.31
CA TRP A 439 -2.36 0.62 5.02
C TRP A 439 -1.81 0.78 3.61
N ILE A 440 -2.67 0.92 2.60
CA ILE A 440 -2.25 1.14 1.20
C ILE A 440 -1.40 2.40 1.09
N LYS A 441 -1.81 3.48 1.76
CA LYS A 441 -1.05 4.73 1.78
C LYS A 441 0.31 4.55 2.45
N ALA A 442 0.35 3.92 3.63
CA ALA A 442 1.59 3.67 4.37
C ALA A 442 2.55 2.75 3.61
N SER A 443 2.05 1.64 3.07
CA SER A 443 2.81 0.67 2.27
C SER A 443 3.38 1.31 1.01
N THR A 444 2.59 2.13 0.30
CA THR A 444 3.06 2.87 -0.88
C THR A 444 4.20 3.84 -0.52
N GLN A 445 4.08 4.58 0.58
CA GLN A 445 5.16 5.47 1.04
C GLN A 445 6.39 4.68 1.47
N LEU A 446 6.21 3.56 2.17
CA LEU A 446 7.29 2.67 2.58
C LEU A 446 8.09 2.16 1.37
N ASN A 447 7.40 1.64 0.35
CA ASN A 447 8.02 1.14 -0.88
C ASN A 447 8.76 2.25 -1.63
N LYS A 448 8.17 3.45 -1.71
CA LYS A 448 8.80 4.62 -2.33
C LYS A 448 10.06 5.06 -1.60
N ILE A 449 10.00 5.21 -0.28
CA ILE A 449 11.17 5.65 0.51
C ILE A 449 12.25 4.57 0.48
N THR A 450 11.89 3.30 0.60
CA THR A 450 12.84 2.17 0.56
C THR A 450 13.59 2.11 -0.76
N SER A 451 12.87 2.18 -1.90
CA SER A 451 13.51 2.17 -3.23
C SER A 451 14.41 3.38 -3.47
N GLN A 452 13.95 4.58 -3.08
CA GLN A 452 14.76 5.80 -3.18
C GLN A 452 15.99 5.79 -2.27
N THR A 453 15.89 5.18 -1.09
CA THR A 453 16.99 5.06 -0.12
C THR A 453 18.02 4.05 -0.60
N THR A 454 17.58 2.90 -1.12
CA THR A 454 18.46 1.87 -1.69
C THR A 454 19.27 2.42 -2.85
N LYS A 455 18.61 3.11 -3.80
CA LYS A 455 19.28 3.77 -4.92
C LYS A 455 20.26 4.85 -4.46
N LEU A 456 19.92 5.62 -3.42
CA LEU A 456 20.80 6.65 -2.89
C LEU A 456 22.03 6.05 -2.19
N ALA A 457 21.86 4.94 -1.46
CA ALA A 457 22.95 4.21 -0.82
C ALA A 457 23.92 3.65 -1.87
N GLU A 458 23.42 3.01 -2.93
CA GLU A 458 24.25 2.52 -4.05
C GLU A 458 25.03 3.67 -4.72
N GLN A 459 24.38 4.82 -4.93
CA GLN A 459 25.03 6.02 -5.47
C GLN A 459 26.11 6.56 -4.54
N LEU A 460 25.90 6.50 -3.22
CA LEU A 460 26.87 6.94 -2.23
C LEU A 460 28.09 6.01 -2.19
N ASP A 461 27.88 4.70 -2.23
CA ASP A 461 28.96 3.71 -2.27
C ASP A 461 29.86 3.91 -3.49
N GLN A 462 29.26 4.06 -4.68
CA GLN A 462 30.00 4.38 -5.91
C GLN A 462 30.74 5.72 -5.81
N PHE A 463 30.12 6.72 -5.18
CA PHE A 463 30.75 8.03 -4.97
C PHE A 463 31.96 7.92 -4.03
N VAL A 464 31.85 7.14 -2.96
CA VAL A 464 32.92 6.91 -1.98
C VAL A 464 34.11 6.20 -2.63
N GLU A 465 33.85 5.13 -3.39
CA GLU A 465 34.91 4.38 -4.08
C GLU A 465 35.64 5.25 -5.11
N LYS A 466 34.89 6.01 -5.92
CA LYS A 466 35.47 6.91 -6.92
C LYS A 466 36.35 8.02 -6.32
N ASN A 467 36.08 8.42 -5.08
CA ASN A 467 36.73 9.54 -4.43
C ASN A 467 37.69 9.14 -3.29
N GLU A 468 37.93 7.84 -3.11
CA GLU A 468 38.83 7.29 -2.09
C GLU A 468 38.48 7.79 -0.67
N LEU A 469 37.17 7.98 -0.39
CA LEU A 469 36.67 8.46 0.90
C LEU A 469 36.54 7.34 1.94
N THR A 470 37.54 6.48 2.04
CA THR A 470 37.59 5.37 3.00
C THR A 470 38.49 5.74 4.17
N GLY A 471 38.11 5.35 5.39
CA GLY A 471 38.97 5.58 6.56
C GLY A 471 40.30 4.83 6.47
N THR A 472 41.34 5.34 7.11
CA THR A 472 42.64 4.67 7.24
C THR A 472 42.46 3.33 7.95
N ALA A 473 42.97 2.25 7.33
CA ALA A 473 42.88 0.88 7.81
C ALA A 473 43.63 0.67 9.13
N GLY A 474 42.98 0.99 10.26
CA GLY A 474 43.52 0.78 11.61
C GLY A 474 42.61 -0.02 12.54
N SER A 475 41.35 -0.24 12.17
CA SER A 475 40.40 -1.04 12.93
C SER A 475 39.60 -1.94 11.99
N SER A 476 39.47 -3.20 12.36
CA SER A 476 38.64 -4.18 11.64
C SER A 476 37.23 -3.59 11.47
N VAL A 477 36.84 -3.35 10.22
CA VAL A 477 35.49 -2.89 9.88
C VAL A 477 34.50 -3.92 10.45
N PRO A 478 33.57 -3.53 11.35
CA PRO A 478 32.54 -4.44 11.83
C PRO A 478 31.77 -5.04 10.63
N ALA A 479 31.45 -6.33 10.69
CA ALA A 479 30.70 -6.98 9.61
C ALA A 479 29.39 -6.22 9.35
N GLY A 480 29.24 -5.66 8.15
CA GLY A 480 28.08 -4.84 7.75
C GLY A 480 28.26 -3.32 7.84
N ALA A 481 29.41 -2.81 8.32
CA ALA A 481 29.67 -1.37 8.34
C ALA A 481 30.14 -0.84 6.97
N VAL A 482 29.60 0.31 6.55
CA VAL A 482 29.89 0.92 5.26
C VAL A 482 31.33 1.48 5.24
N LYS A 483 32.03 1.36 4.11
CA LYS A 483 33.48 1.63 3.99
C LYS A 483 33.91 3.05 4.42
N TYR A 484 33.02 4.02 4.33
CA TYR A 484 33.27 5.42 4.70
C TYR A 484 32.95 5.74 6.16
N GLN A 485 32.28 4.83 6.88
CA GLN A 485 31.83 5.08 8.26
C GLN A 485 32.97 5.51 9.20
N PRO A 486 34.17 4.90 9.16
CA PRO A 486 35.26 5.32 10.04
C PRO A 486 35.69 6.78 9.84
N LEU A 487 35.57 7.31 8.61
CA LEU A 487 35.91 8.70 8.31
C LEU A 487 34.89 9.67 8.93
N LEU A 488 33.60 9.31 8.92
CA LEU A 488 32.55 10.10 9.58
C LEU A 488 32.65 9.98 11.10
N ASP A 489 32.86 8.78 11.62
CA ASP A 489 33.00 8.50 13.05
C ASP A 489 34.17 9.30 13.64
N GLU A 490 35.30 9.38 12.94
CA GLU A 490 36.45 10.18 13.37
C GLU A 490 36.13 11.67 13.42
N HIS A 491 35.42 12.19 12.43
CA HIS A 491 35.02 13.59 12.44
C HIS A 491 33.99 13.91 13.53
N ILE A 492 33.05 13.00 13.80
CA ILE A 492 32.13 13.15 14.92
C ILE A 492 32.91 13.20 16.24
N LEU A 493 33.85 12.28 16.45
CA LEU A 493 34.70 12.26 17.64
C LEU A 493 35.48 13.58 17.81
N ASP A 494 36.05 14.10 16.72
CA ASP A 494 36.77 15.38 16.74
C ASP A 494 35.84 16.56 17.07
N CYS A 495 34.61 16.58 16.54
CA CYS A 495 33.63 17.63 16.86
C CYS A 495 33.19 17.59 18.33
N LEU A 496 33.01 16.38 18.90
CA LEU A 496 32.69 16.19 20.31
C LEU A 496 33.87 16.59 21.22
N GLU A 497 35.08 16.17 20.85
CA GLU A 497 36.31 16.51 21.55
C GLU A 497 36.53 18.03 21.55
N LEU A 498 36.35 18.71 20.40
CA LEU A 498 36.44 20.16 20.31
C LEU A 498 35.47 20.89 21.22
N ALA A 499 34.23 20.41 21.30
CA ALA A 499 33.22 21.04 22.16
C ALA A 499 33.63 20.92 23.64
N ALA A 500 34.07 19.75 24.08
CA ALA A 500 34.54 19.54 25.44
C ALA A 500 35.80 20.39 25.76
N LEU A 501 36.80 20.37 24.89
CA LEU A 501 38.00 21.19 25.05
C LEU A 501 37.66 22.68 25.12
N SER A 502 36.68 23.15 24.34
CA SER A 502 36.30 24.57 24.36
C SER A 502 35.72 25.01 25.71
N CYS A 503 34.89 24.16 26.33
CA CYS A 503 34.31 24.43 27.65
C CYS A 503 35.40 24.40 28.73
N GLU A 504 36.32 23.43 28.68
CA GLU A 504 37.42 23.36 29.64
C GLU A 504 38.37 24.56 29.53
N ILE A 505 38.67 25.01 28.31
CA ILE A 505 39.45 26.24 28.10
C ILE A 505 38.73 27.44 28.73
N SER A 506 37.40 27.54 28.57
CA SER A 506 36.61 28.62 29.18
C SER A 506 36.70 28.57 30.71
N ASN A 507 36.50 27.38 31.31
CA ASN A 507 36.60 27.18 32.75
C ASN A 507 37.97 27.61 33.30
N LEU A 508 39.06 27.18 32.65
CA LEU A 508 40.42 27.49 33.06
C LEU A 508 40.81 28.96 32.82
N ALA A 509 40.20 29.63 31.85
CA ALA A 509 40.40 31.05 31.59
C ALA A 509 39.64 31.91 32.60
N GLU A 510 38.42 31.53 32.97
CA GLU A 510 37.60 32.21 33.99
C GLU A 510 38.19 32.06 35.39
N ALA A 511 38.72 30.88 35.74
CA ALA A 511 39.44 30.66 36.99
C ALA A 511 40.69 31.56 37.16
N LYS A 512 41.23 32.11 36.07
CA LYS A 512 42.31 33.12 36.11
C LYS A 512 41.81 34.56 36.18
N GLY A 513 40.52 34.80 35.91
CA GLY A 513 39.88 36.12 35.90
C GLY A 513 39.48 36.65 37.28
N GLU A 514 39.53 35.85 38.34
CA GLU A 514 39.26 36.29 39.72
C GLU A 514 40.56 36.60 40.50
N GLN A 515 41.26 37.65 40.05
CA GLN A 515 42.00 38.56 40.95
C GLN A 515 42.03 39.96 40.33
N VAL A 516 40.92 40.70 40.43
CA VAL A 516 40.91 42.15 40.74
C VAL A 516 39.69 42.48 41.59
#